data_AF-A0A1Q6KK94-F1
#
_entry.id   AF-A0A1Q6KK94-F1
#
_cell.length_a   1.000
_cell.length_b   1.000
_cell.length_c   1.000
_cell.angle_alpha   90.00
_cell.angle_beta   90.00
_cell.angle_gamma   90.00
#
_symmetry.space_group_name_H-M   'P 1'
#
loop_
_entity.id
_entity.type
_entity.pdbx_description
1 polymer ?
#
loop_
_entity_poly.entity_id
_entity_poly.type
_entity_poly.pdbx_seq_one_letter_code
_entity_poly.pdbx_strand_id
1 'polypeptide(L)'
;MEDIDIAEYKKSLSELYEILKHLPIEARNKIPDEELKFYESNRDLNYQYIYDTSLSVNEQKLMDITIMLIANIYVNYWAENKEELQLRDKKILLQIEDDKRKLYNPDDLFKKNNNKVSKIDNNSKEIVVVEKKNIINKIIIRIKKLIGLT
;
A
#
# COMPACT_ATOMS: atom_id res chain seq x y z
N MET A 1 1.67 2.77 -2.34
CA MET A 1 0.81 2.04 -1.40
C MET A 1 -0.02 3.11 -0.76
N GLU A 2 -1.32 3.10 -1.02
CA GLU A 2 -2.24 4.03 -0.37
C GLU A 2 -2.14 3.78 1.14
N ASP A 3 -2.04 4.85 1.94
CA ASP A 3 -2.03 4.70 3.39
C ASP A 3 -3.37 4.07 3.79
N ILE A 4 -3.31 2.91 4.43
CA ILE A 4 -4.51 2.20 4.86
C ILE A 4 -5.24 3.09 5.88
N ASP A 5 -6.50 3.43 5.60
CA ASP A 5 -7.34 4.16 6.55
C ASP A 5 -7.58 3.29 7.79
N ILE A 6 -7.35 3.84 8.98
CA ILE A 6 -7.53 3.15 10.26
C ILE A 6 -8.98 2.67 10.40
N ALA A 7 -9.96 3.46 9.95
CA ALA A 7 -11.36 3.05 10.04
C ALA A 7 -11.66 1.86 9.12
N GLU A 8 -11.12 1.88 7.90
CA GLU A 8 -11.22 0.78 6.94
C GLU A 8 -10.54 -0.49 7.45
N TYR A 9 -9.34 -0.36 8.03
CA TYR A 9 -8.62 -1.46 8.66
C TYR A 9 -9.44 -2.12 9.78
N LYS A 10 -10.04 -1.33 10.69
CA LYS A 10 -10.86 -1.89 11.78
C LYS A 10 -12.08 -2.64 11.26
N LYS A 11 -12.72 -2.18 10.19
CA LYS A 11 -13.82 -2.91 9.53
C LYS A 11 -13.35 -4.22 8.92
N SER A 12 -12.19 -4.22 8.27
CA SER A 12 -11.59 -5.43 7.71
C SER A 12 -11.29 -6.49 8.79
N LEU A 13 -10.88 -6.06 9.99
CA LEU A 13 -10.73 -6.95 11.14
C LEU A 13 -12.06 -7.55 11.60
N SER A 14 -13.18 -6.82 11.47
CA SER A 14 -14.51 -7.36 11.78
C SER A 14 -14.92 -8.44 10.78
N GLU A 15 -14.68 -8.23 9.48
CA GLU A 15 -14.92 -9.25 8.45
C GLU A 15 -14.04 -10.48 8.70
N LEU A 16 -12.75 -10.28 8.91
CA LEU A 16 -11.79 -11.34 9.19
C LEU A 16 -12.23 -12.16 10.41
N TYR A 17 -12.53 -11.48 11.53
CA TYR A 17 -12.92 -12.15 12.76
C TYR A 17 -14.17 -13.00 12.56
N GLU A 18 -15.15 -12.52 11.78
CA GLU A 18 -16.34 -13.30 11.46
C GLU A 18 -16.00 -14.52 10.59
N ILE A 19 -15.22 -14.34 9.52
CA ILE A 19 -14.75 -15.45 8.66
C ILE A 19 -14.06 -16.55 9.48
N LEU A 20 -13.18 -16.17 10.42
CA LEU A 20 -12.43 -17.11 11.25
C LEU A 20 -13.32 -17.96 12.18
N LYS A 21 -14.54 -17.52 12.51
CA LYS A 21 -15.51 -18.32 13.29
C LYS A 21 -16.11 -19.47 12.49
N HIS A 22 -16.20 -19.33 11.17
CA HIS A 22 -16.80 -20.33 10.27
C HIS A 22 -15.78 -21.34 9.75
N LEU A 23 -14.50 -21.19 10.12
CA LEU A 23 -13.47 -22.16 9.76
C LEU A 23 -13.56 -23.45 10.58
N PRO A 24 -13.12 -24.59 10.02
CA PRO A 24 -12.90 -25.80 10.79
C PRO A 24 -11.98 -25.54 12.00
N ILE A 25 -12.28 -26.19 13.12
CA ILE A 25 -11.56 -25.99 14.39
C ILE A 25 -10.06 -26.27 14.23
N GLU A 26 -9.70 -27.23 13.38
CA GLU A 26 -8.32 -27.62 13.08
C GLU A 26 -7.56 -26.48 12.40
N ALA A 27 -8.20 -25.77 11.47
CA ALA A 27 -7.61 -24.63 10.77
C ALA A 27 -7.52 -23.41 11.70
N ARG A 28 -8.55 -23.18 12.51
CA ARG A 28 -8.59 -22.09 13.49
C ARG A 28 -7.50 -22.24 14.56
N ASN A 29 -7.28 -23.45 15.07
CA ASN A 29 -6.29 -23.74 16.11
C ASN A 29 -4.83 -23.61 15.65
N LYS A 30 -4.56 -23.52 14.34
CA LYS A 30 -3.22 -23.20 13.82
C LYS A 30 -2.84 -21.73 14.02
N ILE A 31 -3.82 -20.85 14.25
CA ILE A 31 -3.59 -19.42 14.49
C ILE A 31 -3.31 -19.22 15.99
N PRO A 32 -2.24 -18.49 16.37
CA PRO A 32 -1.96 -18.18 17.77
C PRO A 32 -3.10 -17.42 18.45
N ASP A 33 -3.39 -17.76 19.71
CA ASP A 33 -4.45 -17.10 20.48
C ASP A 33 -4.23 -15.58 20.62
N GLU A 34 -2.98 -15.12 20.66
CA GLU A 34 -2.63 -13.71 20.73
C GLU A 34 -3.10 -12.95 19.47
N GLU A 35 -2.96 -13.56 18.29
CA GLU A 35 -3.45 -13.00 17.02
C GLU A 35 -4.98 -12.93 17.00
N LEU A 36 -5.65 -14.01 17.43
CA LEU A 36 -7.12 -14.04 17.51
C LEU A 36 -7.66 -12.96 18.46
N LYS A 37 -7.01 -12.78 19.62
CA LYS A 37 -7.34 -11.71 20.58
C LYS A 37 -7.07 -10.33 20.01
N PHE A 38 -5.99 -10.17 19.26
CA PHE A 38 -5.68 -8.90 18.60
C PHE A 38 -6.77 -8.54 17.59
N TYR A 39 -7.17 -9.46 16.70
CA TYR A 39 -8.25 -9.22 15.73
C TYR A 39 -9.56 -8.89 16.43
N GLU A 40 -9.92 -9.65 17.46
CA GLU A 40 -11.11 -9.40 18.28
C GLU A 40 -11.12 -8.00 18.91
N SER A 41 -10.01 -7.62 19.56
CA SER A 41 -9.96 -6.40 20.38
C SER A 41 -9.84 -5.13 19.55
N ASN A 42 -9.36 -5.24 18.32
CA ASN A 42 -9.09 -4.09 17.44
C ASN A 42 -10.13 -3.90 16.33
N ARG A 43 -11.09 -4.81 16.18
CA ARG A 43 -12.15 -4.70 15.16
C ARG A 43 -13.11 -3.54 15.43
N ASP A 44 -13.82 -3.12 14.38
CA ASP A 44 -14.93 -2.18 14.51
C ASP A 44 -16.18 -2.93 15.00
N LEU A 45 -16.62 -2.64 16.23
CA LEU A 45 -17.81 -3.26 16.83
C LEU A 45 -19.14 -2.76 16.25
N ASN A 46 -19.14 -1.61 15.56
CA ASN A 46 -20.33 -1.04 14.94
C ASN A 46 -20.53 -1.52 13.50
N TYR A 47 -19.49 -2.07 12.88
CA TYR A 47 -19.55 -2.67 11.56
C TYR A 47 -19.78 -4.18 11.68
N GLN A 48 -20.94 -4.64 11.23
CA GLN A 48 -21.32 -6.05 11.27
C GLN A 48 -21.18 -6.65 9.86
N TYR A 49 -20.23 -7.57 9.73
CA TYR A 49 -20.14 -8.45 8.58
C TYR A 49 -21.01 -9.69 8.83
N ILE A 50 -21.77 -10.12 7.83
CA ILE A 50 -22.60 -11.32 7.91
C ILE A 50 -22.01 -12.33 6.93
N TYR A 51 -21.53 -13.45 7.45
CA TYR A 51 -21.06 -14.56 6.63
C TYR A 51 -22.22 -15.25 5.92
N ASP A 52 -22.16 -15.37 4.60
CA ASP A 52 -23.15 -16.12 3.83
C ASP A 52 -22.76 -17.59 3.77
N THR A 53 -23.47 -18.44 4.51
CA THR A 53 -23.20 -19.88 4.58
C THR A 53 -23.52 -20.64 3.29
N SER A 54 -24.19 -20.00 2.33
CA SER A 54 -24.44 -20.58 1.01
C SER A 54 -23.28 -20.41 0.03
N LEU A 55 -22.32 -19.52 0.36
CA LEU A 55 -21.17 -19.19 -0.49
C LEU A 55 -19.87 -19.81 0.05
N SER A 56 -18.95 -20.16 -0.86
CA SER A 56 -17.59 -20.50 -0.46
C SER A 56 -16.83 -19.27 0.04
N VAL A 57 -15.72 -19.47 0.76
CA VAL A 57 -14.88 -18.38 1.29
C VAL A 57 -14.41 -17.42 0.17
N ASN A 58 -14.14 -17.95 -1.03
CA ASN A 58 -13.65 -17.15 -2.15
C ASN A 58 -14.76 -16.34 -2.85
N GLU A 59 -16.03 -16.67 -2.60
CA GLU A 59 -17.20 -15.98 -3.16
C GLU A 59 -17.78 -14.95 -2.17
N GLN A 60 -17.28 -14.94 -0.94
CA GLN A 60 -17.63 -13.92 0.05
C GLN A 60 -17.22 -12.54 -0.46
N LYS A 61 -18.12 -11.57 -0.31
CA LYS A 61 -17.83 -10.18 -0.65
C LYS A 61 -17.05 -9.53 0.48
N LEU A 62 -15.73 -9.52 0.35
CA LEU A 62 -14.80 -9.00 1.34
C LEU A 62 -14.14 -7.71 0.88
N MET A 63 -13.70 -6.90 1.83
CA MET A 63 -12.81 -5.77 1.56
C MET A 63 -11.43 -6.28 1.12
N ASP A 64 -10.74 -5.51 0.28
CA ASP A 64 -9.41 -5.88 -0.22
C ASP A 64 -8.40 -6.08 0.92
N ILE A 65 -8.51 -5.25 1.98
CA ILE A 65 -7.67 -5.38 3.19
C ILE A 65 -7.97 -6.71 3.91
N THR A 66 -9.24 -7.12 4.00
CA THR A 66 -9.62 -8.41 4.60
C THR A 66 -8.99 -9.57 3.84
N ILE A 67 -9.05 -9.54 2.51
CA ILE A 67 -8.43 -10.55 1.64
C ILE A 67 -6.91 -10.60 1.88
N MET A 68 -6.26 -9.44 1.99
CA MET A 68 -4.84 -9.34 2.29
C MET A 68 -4.48 -9.91 3.68
N LEU A 69 -5.34 -9.70 4.69
CA LEU A 69 -5.15 -10.28 6.02
C LEU A 69 -5.31 -11.80 6.01
N ILE A 70 -6.31 -12.33 5.30
CA ILE A 70 -6.48 -13.78 5.11
C ILE A 70 -5.26 -14.39 4.42
N ALA A 71 -4.73 -13.73 3.39
CA ALA A 71 -3.51 -14.18 2.70
C ALA A 71 -2.30 -14.22 3.65
N ASN A 72 -2.15 -13.22 4.53
CA ASN A 72 -1.10 -13.23 5.55
C ASN A 72 -1.26 -14.39 6.54
N ILE A 73 -2.48 -14.68 6.99
CA ILE A 73 -2.76 -15.84 7.86
C ILE A 73 -2.41 -17.14 7.13
N TYR A 74 -2.80 -17.25 5.86
CA TYR A 74 -2.50 -18.43 5.05
C TYR A 74 -0.99 -18.69 5.00
N VAL A 75 -0.20 -17.68 4.60
CA VAL A 75 1.26 -17.81 4.51
C VAL A 75 1.87 -18.12 5.87
N ASN A 76 1.36 -17.54 6.95
CA ASN A 76 1.99 -17.67 8.27
C ASN A 76 1.64 -18.97 9.01
N TYR A 77 0.42 -19.47 8.86
CA TYR A 77 -0.14 -20.50 9.74
C TYR A 77 -0.72 -21.71 9.01
N TRP A 78 -1.08 -21.59 7.73
CA TRP A 78 -1.73 -22.69 6.99
C TRP A 78 -0.85 -23.29 5.89
N ALA A 79 -0.01 -22.50 5.26
CA ALA A 79 0.83 -22.94 4.15
C ALA A 79 1.96 -23.85 4.63
N GLU A 80 2.09 -25.01 4.00
CA GLU A 80 3.21 -25.93 4.22
C GLU A 80 4.48 -25.48 3.50
N ASN A 81 4.33 -24.74 2.40
CA ASN A 81 5.42 -24.21 1.56
C ASN A 81 5.70 -22.72 1.80
N LYS A 82 5.58 -22.27 3.06
CA LYS A 82 5.75 -20.86 3.46
C LYS A 82 7.01 -20.20 2.87
N GLU A 83 8.16 -20.87 2.94
CA GLU A 83 9.44 -20.33 2.46
C GLU A 83 9.43 -20.08 0.94
N GLU A 84 8.80 -20.97 0.17
CA GLU A 84 8.67 -20.82 -1.28
C GLU A 84 7.80 -19.62 -1.64
N LEU A 85 6.67 -19.46 -0.95
CA LEU A 85 5.75 -18.33 -1.14
C LEU A 85 6.45 -17.00 -0.83
N GLN A 86 7.15 -16.92 0.30
CA GLN A 86 7.89 -15.72 0.68
C GLN A 86 9.02 -15.39 -0.30
N LEU A 87 9.72 -16.41 -0.82
CA LEU A 87 10.76 -16.22 -1.82
C LEU A 87 10.18 -15.72 -3.15
N ARG A 88 9.02 -16.25 -3.55
CA ARG A 88 8.30 -15.81 -4.74
C ARG A 88 7.87 -14.34 -4.61
N ASP A 89 7.28 -13.96 -3.50
CA ASP A 89 6.85 -12.58 -3.24
C ASP A 89 8.05 -11.62 -3.25
N LYS A 90 9.17 -12.01 -2.62
CA LYS A 90 10.41 -11.22 -2.65
C LYS A 90 10.92 -11.02 -4.07
N LYS A 91 10.89 -12.04 -4.92
CA LYS A 91 11.31 -11.92 -6.33
C LYS A 91 10.41 -10.97 -7.11
N ILE A 92 9.10 -11.03 -6.88
CA ILE A 92 8.14 -10.12 -7.52
C ILE A 92 8.41 -8.66 -7.09
N LEU A 93 8.65 -8.41 -5.80
CA LEU A 93 8.97 -7.07 -5.30
C LEU A 93 10.26 -6.51 -5.91
N LEU A 94 11.30 -7.33 -6.02
CA LEU A 94 12.55 -6.94 -6.69
C LEU A 94 12.31 -6.57 -8.16
N GLN A 95 11.51 -7.36 -8.87
CA GLN A 95 11.16 -7.07 -10.27
C GLN A 95 10.41 -5.73 -10.40
N ILE A 96 9.43 -5.48 -9.52
CA ILE A 96 8.70 -4.20 -9.49
C ILE A 96 9.64 -3.02 -9.20
N GLU A 97 10.60 -3.20 -8.29
CA GLU A 97 11.58 -2.18 -7.97
C GLU A 97 12.52 -1.89 -9.16
N ASP A 98 13.01 -2.93 -9.83
CA ASP A 98 13.82 -2.81 -11.02
C ASP A 98 13.08 -2.09 -12.16
N ASP A 99 11.79 -2.42 -12.35
CA ASP A 99 10.99 -1.78 -13.39
C ASP A 99 10.69 -0.30 -13.06
N LYS A 100 10.52 0.05 -11.77
CA LYS A 100 10.47 1.45 -11.33
C LYS A 100 11.80 2.17 -11.59
N ARG A 101 12.94 1.53 -11.29
CA ARG A 101 14.27 2.12 -11.54
C ARG A 101 14.49 2.35 -13.04
N LYS A 102 14.07 1.44 -13.92
CA LYS A 102 14.14 1.65 -15.37
C LYS A 102 13.30 2.84 -15.83
N LEU A 103 12.09 3.00 -15.28
CA LEU A 103 11.16 4.07 -15.69
C LEU A 103 11.59 5.46 -15.21
N TYR A 104 12.10 5.56 -13.98
CA TYR A 104 12.41 6.85 -13.34
C TYR A 104 13.91 7.14 -13.22
N ASN A 105 14.76 6.24 -13.75
CA ASN A 105 16.22 6.20 -13.66
C ASN A 105 16.87 7.27 -12.76
N PRO A 106 17.03 7.01 -11.45
CA PRO A 106 17.62 7.99 -10.55
C PRO A 106 19.06 8.36 -10.92
N ASP A 107 19.77 7.49 -11.63
CA ASP A 107 21.14 7.75 -12.08
C ASP A 107 21.19 8.82 -13.18
N ASP A 108 20.10 9.02 -13.93
CA ASP A 108 20.00 10.09 -14.94
C ASP A 108 19.72 11.46 -14.31
N LEU A 109 19.19 11.52 -13.08
CA LEU A 109 18.86 12.77 -12.39
C LEU A 109 20.10 13.62 -12.09
N PHE A 110 21.27 12.99 -11.94
CA PHE A 110 22.54 13.65 -11.63
C PHE A 110 23.60 13.45 -12.72
N LYS A 111 23.24 12.96 -13.91
CA LYS A 111 24.16 12.95 -15.06
C LYS A 111 24.52 14.39 -15.39
N LYS A 112 25.70 14.78 -14.93
CA LYS A 112 26.32 16.09 -15.13
C LYS A 112 26.26 16.43 -16.61
N ASN A 113 25.44 17.42 -16.97
CA ASN A 113 25.58 18.09 -18.26
C ASN A 113 27.02 18.64 -18.32
N ASN A 114 27.88 18.02 -19.11
CA ASN A 114 29.22 18.54 -19.42
C ASN A 114 29.18 19.83 -20.27
N ASN A 115 28.01 20.47 -20.38
CA ASN A 115 27.83 21.72 -21.07
C ASN A 115 28.12 22.89 -20.12
N LYS A 116 29.38 23.35 -20.18
CA LYS A 116 29.92 24.65 -19.75
C LYS A 116 29.40 25.17 -18.41
N VAL A 117 30.11 24.82 -17.35
CA VAL A 117 30.17 25.65 -16.14
C VAL A 117 30.88 26.96 -16.53
N SER A 118 30.13 28.02 -16.79
CA SER A 118 30.67 29.38 -16.66
C SER A 118 31.08 29.56 -15.20
N LYS A 119 32.35 29.88 -14.97
CA LYS A 119 32.91 30.18 -13.64
C LYS A 119 31.96 31.13 -12.90
N ILE A 120 31.44 30.69 -11.76
CA ILE A 120 30.78 31.56 -10.78
C ILE A 120 31.78 31.71 -9.64
N ASP A 121 32.16 32.95 -9.38
CA ASP A 121 33.13 33.33 -8.36
C ASP A 121 32.65 32.92 -6.96
N ASN A 122 33.59 32.37 -6.19
CA ASN A 122 33.43 32.01 -4.80
C ASN A 122 33.31 33.28 -3.96
N ASN A 123 32.09 33.74 -3.64
CA ASN A 123 31.79 34.47 -2.40
C ASN A 123 30.30 34.82 -2.29
N SER A 124 29.52 33.94 -1.66
CA SER A 124 28.35 34.29 -0.83
C SER A 124 27.66 33.00 -0.37
N LYS A 125 27.74 32.70 0.94
CA LYS A 125 26.74 31.83 1.57
C LYS A 125 25.47 32.66 1.75
N GLU A 126 24.63 32.70 0.73
CA GLU A 126 23.28 33.24 0.85
C GLU A 126 22.26 32.10 0.90
N ILE A 127 21.45 32.12 1.95
CA ILE A 127 20.28 31.25 2.08
C ILE A 127 19.32 31.67 0.96
N VAL A 128 19.06 30.75 0.03
CA VAL A 128 18.10 30.99 -1.04
C VAL A 128 16.70 30.99 -0.43
N VAL A 129 16.12 32.17 -0.25
CA VAL A 129 14.68 32.32 -0.06
C VAL A 129 14.03 31.91 -1.39
N VAL A 130 13.40 30.73 -1.41
CA VAL A 130 12.66 30.26 -2.57
C VAL A 130 11.38 31.07 -2.66
N GLU A 131 11.39 32.15 -3.43
CA GLU A 131 10.15 32.75 -3.92
C GLU A 131 9.40 31.68 -4.71
N LYS A 132 8.21 31.30 -4.21
CA LYS A 132 7.35 30.27 -4.81
C LYS A 132 6.90 30.75 -6.19
N LYS A 133 7.70 30.48 -7.21
CA LYS A 133 7.44 30.90 -8.59
C LYS A 133 6.06 30.44 -9.05
N ASN A 134 5.44 31.31 -9.85
CA ASN A 134 4.15 31.28 -10.58
C ASN A 134 3.86 30.02 -11.44
N ILE A 135 4.43 28.87 -11.11
CA ILE A 135 4.24 27.59 -11.78
C ILE A 135 2.79 27.11 -11.57
N ILE A 136 2.25 27.28 -10.36
CA ILE A 136 0.85 26.97 -10.04
C ILE A 136 -0.09 27.83 -10.92
N ASN A 137 0.18 29.12 -11.07
CA ASN A 137 -0.63 29.99 -11.94
C ASN A 137 -0.57 29.55 -13.41
N LYS A 138 0.59 29.11 -13.92
CA LYS A 138 0.69 28.56 -15.28
C LYS A 138 -0.12 27.28 -15.46
N ILE A 139 -0.14 26.42 -14.44
CA ILE A 139 -0.94 25.18 -14.44
C ILE A 139 -2.44 25.51 -14.41
N ILE A 140 -2.87 26.42 -13.53
CA ILE A 140 -4.27 26.87 -13.43
C ILE A 140 -4.77 27.47 -14.75
N ILE A 141 -3.97 28.33 -15.40
CA ILE A 141 -4.34 28.93 -16.70
C ILE A 141 -4.51 27.86 -17.78
N ARG A 142 -3.68 26.81 -17.78
CA ARG A 142 -3.82 25.71 -18.75
C ARG A 142 -5.05 24.86 -18.48
N ILE A 143 -5.35 24.56 -17.22
CA ILE A 143 -6.55 23.82 -16.84
C ILE A 143 -7.80 24.62 -17.23
N LYS A 144 -7.85 25.91 -16.89
CA LYS A 144 -8.93 26.84 -17.26
C LYS A 144 -9.23 26.85 -18.76
N LYS A 145 -8.20 26.90 -19.61
CA LYS A 145 -8.34 26.79 -21.07
C LYS A 145 -8.90 25.45 -21.55
N LEU A 146 -8.64 24.35 -20.85
CA LEU A 146 -9.14 23.02 -21.23
C LEU A 146 -10.61 22.82 -20.88
N ILE A 147 -11.10 23.46 -19.81
CA ILE A 147 -12.50 23.35 -19.35
C ILE A 147 -13.40 24.52 -19.79
N GLY A 148 -12.89 25.41 -20.66
CA GLY A 148 -13.69 26.51 -21.22
C GLY A 148 -14.05 27.62 -20.22
N LEU A 149 -13.45 27.64 -19.03
CA LEU A 149 -13.55 28.77 -18.11
C LEU A 149 -12.38 29.71 -18.37
N THR A 150 -12.61 30.81 -19.08
CA THR A 150 -11.62 31.90 -19.24
C THR A 150 -11.19 32.47 -17.89
#